data_AF-A0A8C6SBQ9-F1
#
_entry.id   AF-A0A8C6SBQ9-F1
#
_cell.length_a   1.000
_cell.length_b   1.000
_cell.length_c   1.000
_cell.angle_alpha   90.00
_cell.angle_beta   90.00
_cell.angle_gamma   90.00
#
_symmetry.space_group_name_H-M   'P 1'
#
loop_
_entity.id
_entity.type
_entity.pdbx_description
1 polymer ?
#
loop_
_entity_poly.entity_id
_entity_poly.type
_entity_poly.pdbx_seq_one_letter_code
_entity_poly.pdbx_strand_id
1 'polypeptide(L)'
;VSAVSSTKSLDQEAFSCSICLDLLKDPVTIPCGHSYCRKCLTKHWDQEDEKQLYSCPQCRETFSPRPRHQLVAPSNKLQENICSEHNKVKEIFCQTDQQLICYLCSVDQHQGHRTVMTAAERAQREKELPARRTLLLQSLQLKETDLETLRQEAQDISRSAQTAVQRSGDSFREMALLLEKRCSEVEQQIRSEEQTQLRRVQELQDQLQRDVTELKRNISELDALSLTPDNIQFLQLYASLSTDSQRTEIQTGPRCGFEDVATAVSALREKLQLTLDPSLDHVLLSAPEPTTREEFLPCSQELMETEEQ
;
A
#
# COMPACT_ATOMS: atom_id res chain seq x y z
N VAL A 1 26.87 -52.68 -57.04
CA VAL A 1 26.92 -52.15 -58.42
C VAL A 1 25.50 -51.94 -58.90
N SER A 2 25.22 -50.74 -59.37
CA SER A 2 23.92 -50.17 -59.70
C SER A 2 23.15 -50.92 -60.78
N ALA A 3 21.82 -50.90 -60.69
CA ALA A 3 20.92 -50.73 -61.83
C ALA A 3 19.55 -50.18 -61.36
N VAL A 4 19.13 -49.10 -62.01
CA VAL A 4 17.93 -48.28 -61.81
C VAL A 4 16.76 -48.88 -62.60
N SER A 5 15.52 -48.84 -62.08
CA SER A 5 14.35 -48.40 -62.88
C SER A 5 13.07 -48.13 -62.06
N SER A 6 12.69 -46.85 -62.06
CA SER A 6 11.33 -46.33 -62.32
C SER A 6 10.22 -46.50 -61.27
N THR A 7 10.25 -45.68 -60.21
CA THR A 7 9.01 -45.13 -59.62
C THR A 7 8.70 -43.79 -60.29
N LYS A 8 7.79 -43.77 -61.27
CA LYS A 8 7.23 -42.52 -61.80
C LYS A 8 6.40 -41.86 -60.70
N SER A 9 6.91 -40.73 -60.20
CA SER A 9 6.27 -39.84 -59.24
C SER A 9 5.08 -39.13 -59.89
N LEU A 10 3.86 -39.44 -59.47
CA LEU A 10 2.67 -38.71 -59.92
C LEU A 10 2.41 -37.41 -59.13
N ASP A 11 3.15 -37.17 -58.03
CA ASP A 11 2.89 -36.03 -57.13
C ASP A 11 4.00 -34.95 -57.12
N GLN A 12 5.16 -35.20 -57.76
CA GLN A 12 6.24 -34.20 -57.86
C GLN A 12 5.98 -33.15 -58.95
N GLU A 13 5.12 -33.49 -59.91
CA GLU A 13 4.74 -32.62 -61.04
C GLU A 13 3.73 -31.53 -60.64
N ALA A 14 2.98 -31.71 -59.54
CA ALA A 14 1.91 -30.80 -59.13
C ALA A 14 2.40 -29.48 -58.50
N PHE A 15 3.65 -29.42 -58.04
CA PHE A 15 4.23 -28.23 -57.39
C PHE A 15 5.57 -27.79 -57.99
N SER A 16 5.95 -28.34 -59.15
CA SER A 16 7.14 -27.94 -59.90
C SER A 16 6.80 -26.88 -60.95
N CYS A 17 7.63 -25.84 -61.08
CA CYS A 17 7.52 -24.89 -62.16
C CYS A 17 7.99 -25.54 -63.47
N SER A 18 7.13 -25.63 -64.47
CA SER A 18 7.45 -26.20 -65.78
C SER A 18 8.47 -25.38 -66.61
N ILE A 19 8.82 -24.15 -66.18
CA ILE A 19 9.85 -23.33 -66.83
C ILE A 19 11.25 -23.63 -66.27
N CYS A 20 11.41 -23.64 -64.93
CA CYS A 20 12.71 -23.87 -64.30
C CYS A 20 12.92 -25.28 -63.76
N LEU A 21 11.87 -26.12 -63.82
CA LEU A 21 11.83 -27.51 -63.37
C LEU A 21 12.10 -27.71 -61.86
N ASP A 22 12.10 -26.62 -61.08
CA ASP A 22 12.24 -26.62 -59.61
C ASP A 22 10.89 -26.45 -58.90
N LEU A 23 10.85 -26.70 -57.59
CA LEU A 23 9.71 -26.35 -56.73
C LEU A 23 9.33 -24.87 -56.87
N LEU A 24 8.03 -24.59 -56.96
CA LEU A 24 7.50 -23.24 -57.16
C LEU A 24 7.97 -22.26 -56.07
N LYS A 25 8.65 -21.18 -56.49
CA LYS A 25 9.04 -20.04 -55.66
C LYS A 25 8.19 -18.84 -56.03
N ASP A 26 7.41 -18.32 -55.07
CA ASP A 26 6.42 -17.26 -55.29
C ASP A 26 5.44 -17.66 -56.42
N PRO A 27 4.61 -18.70 -56.19
CA PRO A 27 3.77 -19.28 -57.24
C PRO A 27 2.72 -18.29 -57.74
N VAL A 28 2.61 -18.21 -59.05
CA VAL A 28 1.61 -17.44 -59.77
C VAL A 28 0.79 -18.39 -60.61
N THR A 29 -0.52 -18.43 -60.37
CA THR A 29 -1.47 -19.18 -61.19
C THR A 29 -2.09 -18.25 -62.23
N ILE A 30 -2.02 -18.65 -63.50
CA ILE A 30 -2.61 -17.90 -64.63
C ILE A 30 -4.01 -18.44 -64.96
N PRO A 31 -4.85 -17.74 -65.76
CA PRO A 31 -6.27 -18.10 -65.90
C PRO A 31 -6.55 -19.52 -66.41
N CYS A 32 -5.64 -20.13 -67.18
CA CYS A 32 -5.75 -21.53 -67.61
C CYS A 32 -5.42 -22.57 -66.51
N GLY A 33 -5.19 -22.14 -65.26
CA GLY A 33 -4.98 -23.00 -64.10
C GLY A 33 -3.54 -23.47 -63.88
N HIS A 34 -2.61 -23.17 -64.78
CA HIS A 34 -1.19 -23.52 -64.63
C HIS A 34 -0.47 -22.57 -63.67
N SER A 35 0.45 -23.10 -62.87
CA SER A 35 1.22 -22.34 -61.88
C SER A 35 2.71 -22.32 -62.19
N TYR A 36 3.33 -21.15 -62.02
CA TYR A 36 4.75 -20.92 -62.32
C TYR A 36 5.41 -20.07 -61.23
N CYS A 37 6.73 -20.12 -61.10
CA CYS A 37 7.44 -19.13 -60.29
C CYS A 37 7.18 -17.74 -60.89
N ARG A 38 6.84 -16.74 -60.06
CA ARG A 38 6.59 -15.36 -60.51
C ARG A 38 7.68 -14.86 -61.46
N LYS A 39 8.96 -15.03 -61.08
CA LYS A 39 10.11 -14.61 -61.89
C LYS A 39 10.20 -15.34 -63.23
N CYS A 40 9.87 -16.62 -63.27
CA CYS A 40 9.91 -17.42 -64.50
C CYS A 40 8.82 -17.00 -65.47
N LEU A 41 7.60 -16.79 -64.97
CA LEU A 41 6.47 -16.33 -65.78
C LEU A 41 6.67 -14.90 -66.27
N THR A 42 7.14 -14.00 -65.41
CA THR A 42 7.48 -12.62 -65.77
C THR A 42 8.52 -12.59 -66.87
N LYS A 43 9.63 -13.34 -66.73
CA LYS A 43 10.66 -13.41 -67.78
C LYS A 43 10.13 -13.98 -69.11
N HIS A 44 9.24 -14.96 -69.06
CA HIS A 44 8.64 -15.53 -70.27
C HIS A 44 7.76 -14.51 -71.00
N TRP A 45 6.91 -13.79 -70.28
CA TRP A 45 6.02 -12.78 -70.85
C TRP A 45 6.74 -11.49 -71.27
N ASP A 46 7.77 -11.07 -70.54
CA ASP A 46 8.55 -9.87 -70.89
C ASP A 46 9.42 -10.10 -72.15
N GLN A 47 9.61 -11.35 -72.60
CA GLN A 47 10.23 -11.68 -73.90
C GLN A 47 9.25 -11.58 -75.08
N GLU A 48 7.93 -11.61 -74.82
CA GLU A 48 6.86 -11.54 -75.83
C GLU A 48 6.31 -10.11 -76.04
N ASP A 49 6.96 -9.10 -75.43
CA ASP A 49 6.45 -7.72 -75.27
C ASP A 49 6.19 -6.96 -76.59
N GLU A 50 6.69 -7.41 -77.74
CA GLU A 50 6.43 -6.78 -79.04
C GLU A 50 5.03 -7.08 -79.61
N LYS A 51 4.28 -8.04 -79.08
CA LYS A 51 2.99 -8.50 -79.67
C LYS A 51 1.75 -8.32 -78.79
N GLN A 52 1.88 -7.83 -77.54
CA GLN A 52 0.77 -7.66 -76.59
C GLN A 52 -0.11 -8.92 -76.39
N LEU A 53 0.46 -10.10 -76.67
CA LEU A 53 -0.20 -11.40 -76.55
C LEU A 53 0.62 -12.25 -75.58
N TYR A 54 0.04 -12.61 -74.44
CA TYR A 54 0.74 -13.37 -73.39
C TYR A 54 0.34 -14.84 -73.45
N SER A 55 1.27 -15.74 -73.72
CA SER A 55 0.95 -17.17 -73.85
C SER A 55 1.28 -17.99 -72.59
N CYS A 56 0.54 -19.07 -72.35
CA CYS A 56 0.87 -20.06 -71.33
C CYS A 56 2.02 -20.97 -71.83
N PRO A 57 3.14 -21.09 -71.10
CA PRO A 57 4.24 -21.99 -71.48
C PRO A 57 3.84 -23.46 -71.67
N GLN A 58 2.82 -23.93 -70.94
CA GLN A 58 2.38 -25.33 -70.96
C GLN A 58 1.30 -25.61 -72.02
N CYS A 59 0.21 -24.85 -72.03
CA CYS A 59 -0.93 -25.11 -72.92
C CYS A 59 -1.04 -24.14 -74.10
N ARG A 60 -0.16 -23.13 -74.18
CA ARG A 60 -0.12 -22.09 -75.22
C ARG A 60 -1.38 -21.23 -75.36
N GLU A 61 -2.28 -21.31 -74.40
CA GLU A 61 -3.44 -20.43 -74.33
C GLU A 61 -2.98 -18.97 -74.18
N THR A 62 -3.56 -18.08 -74.99
CA THR A 62 -3.14 -16.67 -75.10
C THR A 62 -4.09 -15.76 -74.35
N PHE A 63 -3.55 -14.78 -73.62
CA PHE A 63 -4.29 -13.80 -72.83
C PHE A 63 -4.00 -12.38 -73.30
N SER A 64 -5.05 -11.55 -73.41
CA SER A 64 -4.96 -10.10 -73.64
C SER A 64 -6.14 -9.41 -72.92
N PRO A 65 -5.93 -8.48 -71.97
CA PRO A 65 -4.67 -7.93 -71.46
C PRO A 65 -3.93 -8.83 -70.44
N ARG A 66 -2.74 -8.43 -69.99
CA ARG A 66 -1.93 -9.17 -68.99
C ARG A 66 -2.77 -9.47 -67.72
N PRO A 67 -2.97 -10.73 -67.33
CA PRO A 67 -3.75 -11.07 -66.14
C PRO A 67 -3.13 -10.48 -64.85
N ARG A 68 -3.95 -9.85 -64.00
CA ARG A 68 -3.51 -9.34 -62.68
C ARG A 68 -3.64 -10.45 -61.63
N HIS A 69 -2.58 -10.69 -60.87
CA HIS A 69 -2.54 -11.74 -59.84
C HIS A 69 -3.33 -11.32 -58.59
N GLN A 70 -4.28 -12.14 -58.12
CA GLN A 70 -4.84 -12.01 -56.76
C GLN A 70 -3.85 -12.66 -55.77
N LEU A 71 -3.11 -11.82 -55.04
CA LEU A 71 -2.22 -12.27 -53.98
C LEU A 71 -3.01 -12.34 -52.67
N VAL A 72 -3.22 -13.55 -52.15
CA VAL A 72 -3.56 -13.74 -50.73
C VAL A 72 -2.25 -13.62 -49.95
N ALA A 73 -2.21 -12.78 -48.91
CA ALA A 73 -1.00 -12.55 -48.14
C ALA A 73 -0.45 -13.89 -47.58
N PRO A 74 0.83 -14.22 -47.80
CA PRO A 74 1.41 -15.46 -47.29
C PRO A 74 1.39 -15.41 -45.76
N SER A 75 0.63 -16.31 -45.12
CA SER A 75 0.74 -16.54 -43.69
C SER A 75 2.12 -17.12 -43.41
N ASN A 76 2.85 -16.56 -42.44
CA ASN A 76 4.17 -17.01 -42.01
C ASN A 76 4.20 -18.42 -41.37
N LYS A 77 3.07 -19.16 -41.40
CA LYS A 77 2.87 -20.48 -40.77
C LYS A 77 2.31 -21.54 -41.74
N LEU A 78 2.55 -21.41 -43.05
CA LEU A 78 2.01 -22.35 -44.05
C LEU A 78 2.32 -23.84 -43.75
N GLN A 79 3.47 -24.13 -43.13
CA GLN A 79 3.84 -25.50 -42.76
C GLN A 79 2.95 -26.08 -41.65
N GLU A 80 2.38 -25.26 -40.76
CA GLU A 80 1.47 -25.70 -39.68
C GLU A 80 0.10 -26.17 -40.22
N ASN A 81 -0.27 -25.69 -41.41
CA ASN A 81 -1.51 -26.05 -42.11
C ASN A 81 -1.41 -27.38 -42.86
N ILE A 82 -0.24 -28.02 -42.88
CA ILE A 82 -0.02 -29.32 -43.54
C ILE A 82 0.02 -30.41 -42.45
N CYS A 83 -0.66 -31.53 -42.69
CA CYS A 83 -0.61 -32.71 -41.85
C CYS A 83 0.79 -33.32 -41.93
N SER A 84 1.45 -33.52 -40.77
CA SER A 84 2.79 -34.11 -40.69
C SER A 84 2.81 -35.55 -41.22
N GLU A 85 1.78 -36.33 -40.93
CA GLU A 85 1.72 -37.76 -41.27
C GLU A 85 1.38 -37.98 -42.75
N HIS A 86 0.46 -37.17 -43.27
CA HIS A 86 -0.13 -37.41 -44.60
C HIS A 86 0.33 -36.40 -45.66
N ASN A 87 1.05 -35.37 -45.27
CA ASN A 87 1.49 -34.27 -46.14
C ASN A 87 0.34 -33.65 -46.97
N LYS A 88 -0.87 -33.60 -46.39
CA LYS A 88 -2.08 -33.00 -46.97
C LYS A 88 -2.53 -31.79 -46.14
N VAL A 89 -3.19 -30.83 -46.77
CA VAL A 89 -3.70 -29.63 -46.09
C VAL A 89 -4.75 -30.01 -45.04
N LYS A 90 -4.69 -29.36 -43.88
CA LYS A 90 -5.63 -29.53 -42.77
C LYS A 90 -6.84 -28.62 -42.94
N GLU A 91 -7.81 -29.07 -43.73
CA GLU A 91 -9.02 -28.29 -44.03
C GLU A 91 -10.24 -28.67 -43.17
N ILE A 92 -10.09 -29.67 -42.30
CA ILE A 92 -11.13 -30.21 -41.43
C ILE A 92 -10.77 -29.88 -39.97
N PHE A 93 -11.75 -29.47 -39.18
CA PHE A 93 -11.63 -29.28 -37.74
C PHE A 93 -12.34 -30.41 -37.01
N CYS A 94 -11.62 -31.13 -36.16
CA CYS A 94 -12.20 -32.12 -35.25
C CYS A 94 -12.62 -31.42 -33.95
N GLN A 95 -13.92 -31.35 -33.69
CA GLN A 95 -14.48 -30.71 -32.50
C GLN A 95 -14.27 -31.53 -31.23
N THR A 96 -14.18 -32.86 -31.37
CA THR A 96 -13.89 -33.76 -30.23
C THR A 96 -12.49 -33.48 -29.68
N ASP A 97 -11.48 -33.43 -30.56
CA ASP A 97 -10.07 -33.28 -30.15
C ASP A 97 -9.59 -31.83 -30.17
N GLN A 98 -10.42 -30.91 -30.67
CA GLN A 98 -10.12 -29.48 -30.84
C GLN A 98 -8.87 -29.21 -31.71
N GLN A 99 -8.76 -29.92 -32.85
CA GLN A 99 -7.58 -29.88 -33.71
C GLN A 99 -7.92 -29.77 -35.20
N LEU A 100 -6.98 -29.18 -35.96
CA LEU A 100 -7.00 -29.14 -37.42
C LEU A 100 -6.41 -30.45 -37.98
N ILE A 101 -7.15 -31.14 -38.83
CA ILE A 101 -6.80 -32.43 -39.42
C ILE A 101 -6.99 -32.42 -40.94
N CYS A 102 -6.34 -33.34 -41.65
CA CYS A 102 -6.59 -33.55 -43.08
C CYS A 102 -7.68 -34.62 -43.31
N TYR A 103 -8.14 -34.76 -44.55
CA TYR A 103 -9.13 -35.78 -44.93
C TYR A 103 -8.71 -37.21 -44.54
N LEU A 104 -7.44 -37.58 -44.69
CA LEU A 104 -6.97 -38.93 -44.36
C LEU A 104 -7.03 -39.20 -42.85
N CYS A 105 -6.67 -38.23 -42.01
CA CYS A 105 -6.86 -38.33 -40.56
C CYS A 105 -8.33 -38.51 -40.17
N SER A 106 -9.27 -37.87 -40.91
CA SER A 106 -10.71 -37.96 -40.61
C SER A 106 -11.30 -39.34 -40.82
N VAL A 107 -10.74 -40.14 -41.72
CA VAL A 107 -11.24 -41.49 -42.06
C VAL A 107 -10.45 -42.62 -41.40
N ASP A 108 -9.34 -42.29 -40.74
CA ASP A 108 -8.48 -43.21 -40.00
C ASP A 108 -8.50 -42.87 -38.51
N GLN A 109 -7.54 -42.11 -38.01
CA GLN A 109 -7.36 -41.83 -36.58
C GLN A 109 -8.54 -41.11 -35.89
N HIS A 110 -9.29 -40.27 -36.62
CA HIS A 110 -10.44 -39.53 -36.10
C HIS A 110 -11.77 -40.09 -36.63
N GLN A 111 -11.80 -41.36 -37.03
CA GLN A 111 -13.01 -42.00 -37.51
C GLN A 111 -14.08 -42.02 -36.40
N GLY A 112 -15.27 -41.48 -36.72
CA GLY A 112 -16.38 -41.38 -35.78
C GLY A 112 -16.35 -40.17 -34.85
N HIS A 113 -15.32 -39.32 -34.92
CA HIS A 113 -15.31 -38.04 -34.19
C HIS A 113 -16.18 -36.99 -34.88
N ARG A 114 -16.59 -35.96 -34.13
CA ARG A 114 -17.37 -34.86 -34.69
C ARG A 114 -16.45 -33.93 -35.46
N THR A 115 -16.42 -34.08 -36.79
CA THR A 115 -15.60 -33.27 -37.69
C THR A 115 -16.45 -32.32 -38.52
N VAL A 116 -15.96 -31.11 -38.73
CA VAL A 116 -16.58 -30.09 -39.60
C VAL A 116 -15.52 -29.44 -40.49
N MET A 117 -15.92 -28.81 -41.59
CA MET A 117 -14.98 -28.02 -42.37
C MET A 117 -14.50 -26.80 -41.57
N THR A 118 -13.23 -26.45 -41.73
CA THR A 118 -12.60 -25.29 -41.05
C THR A 118 -13.36 -23.99 -41.26
N ALA A 119 -13.87 -23.75 -42.47
CA ALA A 119 -14.69 -22.58 -42.77
C ALA A 119 -16.00 -22.54 -41.96
N ALA A 120 -16.64 -23.70 -41.75
CA ALA A 120 -17.88 -23.79 -40.98
C ALA A 120 -17.63 -23.58 -39.47
N GLU A 121 -16.58 -24.20 -38.92
CA GLU A 121 -16.17 -24.00 -37.52
C GLU A 121 -15.80 -22.53 -37.26
N ARG A 122 -15.06 -21.92 -38.19
CA ARG A 122 -14.72 -20.50 -38.11
C ARG A 122 -15.97 -19.63 -38.08
N ALA A 123 -16.91 -19.85 -39.01
CA ALA A 123 -18.15 -19.08 -39.06
C ALA A 123 -19.00 -19.26 -37.77
N GLN A 124 -18.96 -20.44 -37.15
CA GLN A 124 -19.60 -20.66 -35.85
C GLN A 124 -18.89 -19.86 -34.75
N ARG A 125 -17.57 -19.99 -34.60
CA ARG A 125 -16.80 -19.28 -33.56
C ARG A 125 -16.87 -17.77 -33.73
N GLU A 126 -16.87 -17.27 -34.97
CA GLU A 126 -17.04 -15.85 -35.27
C GLU A 126 -18.39 -15.31 -34.76
N LYS A 127 -19.45 -16.12 -34.75
CA LYS A 127 -20.74 -15.75 -34.15
C LYS A 127 -20.73 -15.77 -32.62
N GLU A 128 -19.89 -16.58 -32.00
CA GLU A 128 -19.74 -16.66 -30.53
C GLU A 128 -18.85 -15.55 -29.96
N LEU A 129 -17.93 -15.00 -30.77
CA LEU A 129 -16.98 -13.95 -30.36
C LEU A 129 -17.64 -12.71 -29.73
N PRO A 130 -18.73 -12.13 -30.28
CA PRO A 130 -19.39 -10.98 -29.67
C PRO A 130 -19.89 -11.28 -28.26
N ALA A 131 -20.53 -12.44 -28.05
CA ALA A 131 -21.05 -12.82 -26.73
C ALA A 131 -19.91 -13.00 -25.71
N ARG A 132 -18.83 -13.68 -26.11
CA ARG A 132 -17.64 -13.85 -25.25
C ARG A 132 -16.97 -12.51 -24.93
N ARG A 133 -16.91 -11.59 -25.90
CA ARG A 133 -16.39 -10.23 -25.70
C ARG A 133 -17.23 -9.46 -24.69
N THR A 134 -18.56 -9.50 -24.80
CA THR A 134 -19.46 -8.83 -23.87
C THR A 134 -19.28 -9.34 -22.44
N LEU A 135 -19.16 -10.66 -22.25
CA LEU A 135 -18.91 -11.25 -20.92
C LEU A 135 -17.59 -10.75 -20.31
N LEU A 136 -16.52 -10.68 -21.11
CA LEU A 136 -15.23 -10.16 -20.64
C LEU A 136 -15.32 -8.67 -20.28
N LEU A 137 -16.05 -7.87 -21.05
CA LEU A 137 -16.26 -6.45 -20.75
C LEU A 137 -17.05 -6.24 -19.47
N GLN A 138 -18.11 -7.03 -19.22
CA GLN A 138 -18.87 -6.98 -17.97
C GLN A 138 -18.00 -7.37 -16.77
N SER A 139 -17.22 -8.44 -16.90
CA SER A 139 -16.29 -8.86 -15.84
C SER A 139 -15.22 -7.82 -15.58
N LEU A 140 -14.70 -7.16 -16.62
CA LEU A 140 -13.73 -6.07 -16.48
C LEU A 140 -14.34 -4.91 -15.71
N GLN A 141 -15.53 -4.45 -16.11
CA GLN A 141 -16.22 -3.34 -15.46
C GLN A 141 -16.49 -3.64 -13.97
N LEU A 142 -16.95 -4.85 -13.64
CA LEU A 142 -17.15 -5.25 -12.24
C LEU A 142 -15.85 -5.21 -11.45
N LYS A 143 -14.75 -5.68 -12.04
CA LYS A 143 -13.43 -5.64 -11.38
C LYS A 143 -12.90 -4.23 -11.21
N GLU A 144 -13.18 -3.33 -12.16
CA GLU A 144 -12.86 -1.91 -12.05
C GLU A 144 -13.64 -1.24 -10.91
N THR A 145 -14.93 -1.58 -10.74
CA THR A 145 -15.73 -1.09 -9.60
C THR A 145 -15.24 -1.66 -8.27
N ASP A 146 -14.93 -2.96 -8.20
CA ASP A 146 -14.38 -3.59 -6.99
C ASP A 146 -13.06 -2.90 -6.56
N LEU A 147 -12.19 -2.61 -7.53
CA LEU A 147 -10.92 -1.93 -7.27
C LEU A 147 -11.13 -0.51 -6.74
N GLU A 148 -12.14 0.21 -7.21
CA GLU A 148 -12.43 1.55 -6.72
C GLU A 148 -12.98 1.53 -5.30
N THR A 149 -13.86 0.57 -4.98
CA THR A 149 -14.34 0.35 -3.60
C THR A 149 -13.17 0.06 -2.65
N LEU A 150 -12.26 -0.85 -3.02
CA LEU A 150 -11.09 -1.17 -2.21
C LEU A 150 -10.15 0.03 -2.02
N ARG A 151 -10.01 0.89 -3.03
CA ARG A 151 -9.25 2.15 -2.89
C ARG A 151 -9.91 3.08 -1.89
N GLN A 152 -11.23 3.19 -1.91
CA GLN A 152 -11.97 4.02 -0.98
C GLN A 152 -11.85 3.50 0.45
N GLU A 153 -12.02 2.18 0.66
CA GLU A 153 -11.83 1.54 1.96
C GLU A 153 -10.41 1.80 2.52
N ALA A 154 -9.37 1.66 1.69
CA ALA A 154 -8.00 1.94 2.10
C ALA A 154 -7.81 3.42 2.52
N GLN A 155 -8.44 4.36 1.81
CA GLN A 155 -8.41 5.78 2.18
C GLN A 155 -9.15 6.05 3.49
N ASP A 156 -10.28 5.38 3.72
CA ASP A 156 -11.09 5.55 4.93
C ASP A 156 -10.38 4.96 6.16
N ILE A 157 -9.74 3.79 6.02
CA ILE A 157 -8.86 3.22 7.05
C ILE A 157 -7.73 4.20 7.39
N SER A 158 -7.05 4.73 6.38
CA SER A 158 -5.96 5.70 6.57
C SER A 158 -6.43 6.96 7.29
N ARG A 159 -7.57 7.52 6.87
CA ARG A 159 -8.16 8.72 7.49
C ARG A 159 -8.60 8.45 8.94
N SER A 160 -9.20 7.29 9.19
CA SER A 160 -9.62 6.85 10.53
C SER A 160 -8.40 6.73 11.45
N ALA A 161 -7.35 6.03 11.01
CA ALA A 161 -6.11 5.87 11.76
C ALA A 161 -5.45 7.23 12.07
N GLN A 162 -5.34 8.12 11.08
CA GLN A 162 -4.81 9.48 11.29
C GLN A 162 -5.64 10.26 12.31
N THR A 163 -6.97 10.17 12.23
CA THR A 163 -7.87 10.82 13.18
C THR A 163 -7.68 10.28 14.59
N ALA A 164 -7.54 8.96 14.75
CA ALA A 164 -7.29 8.33 16.05
C ALA A 164 -5.94 8.76 16.65
N VAL A 165 -4.88 8.80 15.83
CA VAL A 165 -3.55 9.30 16.23
C VAL A 165 -3.62 10.77 16.63
N GLN A 166 -4.34 11.59 15.87
CA GLN A 166 -4.48 13.01 16.19
C GLN A 166 -5.25 13.22 17.50
N ARG A 167 -6.42 12.58 17.65
CA ARG A 167 -7.26 12.70 18.86
C ARG A 167 -6.54 12.21 20.10
N SER A 168 -5.89 11.05 20.03
CA SER A 168 -5.08 10.55 21.14
C SER A 168 -3.92 11.50 21.46
N GLY A 169 -3.22 12.00 20.44
CA GLY A 169 -2.17 13.01 20.60
C GLY A 169 -2.67 14.32 21.26
N ASP A 170 -3.86 14.79 20.91
CA ASP A 170 -4.52 15.95 21.54
C ASP A 170 -4.80 15.68 23.02
N SER A 171 -5.36 14.51 23.36
CA SER A 171 -5.61 14.13 24.75
C SER A 171 -4.32 14.03 25.56
N PHE A 172 -3.25 13.46 25.01
CA PHE A 172 -1.95 13.42 25.68
C PHE A 172 -1.36 14.81 25.89
N ARG A 173 -1.51 15.73 24.92
CA ARG A 173 -1.12 17.13 25.09
C ARG A 173 -1.89 17.81 26.21
N GLU A 174 -3.21 17.64 26.26
CA GLU A 174 -4.03 18.22 27.32
C GLU A 174 -3.64 17.70 28.71
N MET A 175 -3.40 16.39 28.83
CA MET A 175 -2.90 15.81 30.08
C MET A 175 -1.53 16.38 30.49
N ALA A 176 -0.61 16.57 29.55
CA ALA A 176 0.69 17.20 29.82
C ALA A 176 0.52 18.64 30.34
N LEU A 177 -0.33 19.44 29.71
CA LEU A 177 -0.63 20.81 30.15
C LEU A 177 -1.22 20.86 31.56
N LEU A 178 -2.12 19.92 31.89
CA LEU A 178 -2.68 19.81 33.24
C LEU A 178 -1.59 19.47 34.28
N LEU A 179 -0.67 18.57 33.94
CA LEU A 179 0.46 18.22 34.82
C LEU A 179 1.41 19.40 35.01
N GLU A 180 1.78 20.12 33.95
CA GLU A 180 2.61 21.34 34.02
C GLU A 180 1.97 22.42 34.90
N LYS A 181 0.66 22.63 34.74
CA LYS A 181 -0.11 23.54 35.60
C LYS A 181 -0.04 23.12 37.06
N ARG A 182 -0.26 21.84 37.36
CA ARG A 182 -0.16 21.29 38.73
C ARG A 182 1.25 21.43 39.30
N CYS A 183 2.30 21.24 38.50
CA CYS A 183 3.68 21.49 38.91
C CYS A 183 3.89 22.95 39.33
N SER A 184 3.42 23.89 38.51
CA SER A 184 3.52 25.33 38.80
C SER A 184 2.79 25.72 40.10
N GLU A 185 1.60 25.15 40.32
CA GLU A 185 0.83 25.36 41.55
C GLU A 185 1.55 24.82 42.80
N VAL A 186 2.13 23.62 42.72
CA VAL A 186 2.92 23.04 43.83
C VAL A 186 4.16 23.88 44.12
N GLU A 187 4.90 24.32 43.09
CA GLU A 187 6.05 25.20 43.29
C GLU A 187 5.66 26.53 43.95
N GLN A 188 4.55 27.12 43.54
CA GLN A 188 4.05 28.36 44.14
C GLN A 188 3.67 28.15 45.61
N GLN A 189 3.01 27.04 45.93
CA GLN A 189 2.67 26.67 47.31
C GLN A 189 3.92 26.55 48.18
N ILE A 190 4.93 25.80 47.73
CA ILE A 190 6.21 25.64 48.44
C ILE A 190 6.85 27.01 48.69
N ARG A 191 6.98 27.84 47.65
CA ARG A 191 7.58 29.17 47.77
C ARG A 191 6.81 30.09 48.73
N SER A 192 5.48 30.03 48.72
CA SER A 192 4.65 30.86 49.61
C SER A 192 4.76 30.45 51.08
N GLU A 193 4.87 29.14 51.34
CA GLU A 193 5.04 28.59 52.68
C GLU A 193 6.46 28.88 53.18
N GLU A 194 7.49 28.68 52.35
CA GLU A 194 8.87 29.05 52.64
C GLU A 194 8.98 30.52 53.06
N GLN A 195 8.41 31.44 52.28
CA GLN A 195 8.42 32.87 52.61
C GLN A 195 7.73 33.18 53.94
N THR A 196 6.64 32.47 54.25
CA THR A 196 5.92 32.66 55.51
C THR A 196 6.74 32.17 56.70
N GLN A 197 7.38 31.00 56.58
CA GLN A 197 8.27 30.48 57.62
C GLN A 197 9.51 31.37 57.80
N LEU A 198 10.11 31.87 56.71
CA LEU A 198 11.25 32.79 56.77
C LEU A 198 10.89 34.11 57.44
N ARG A 199 9.73 34.71 57.12
CA ARG A 199 9.24 35.92 57.81
C ARG A 199 9.08 35.70 59.31
N ARG A 200 8.47 34.58 59.71
CA ARG A 200 8.32 34.23 61.13
C ARG A 200 9.66 34.10 61.85
N VAL A 201 10.65 33.45 61.21
CA VAL A 201 11.99 33.31 61.78
C VAL A 201 12.68 34.68 61.88
N GLN A 202 12.53 35.54 60.87
CA GLN A 202 13.09 36.89 60.90
C GLN A 202 12.50 37.73 62.04
N GLU A 203 11.18 37.68 62.26
CA GLU A 203 10.52 38.40 63.36
C GLU A 203 11.04 37.95 64.74
N LEU A 204 11.24 36.64 64.93
CA LEU A 204 11.84 36.09 66.16
C LEU A 204 13.31 36.52 66.31
N GLN A 205 14.06 36.55 65.21
CA GLN A 205 15.44 37.02 65.22
C GLN A 205 15.53 38.49 65.59
N ASP A 206 14.69 39.34 64.99
CA ASP A 206 14.62 40.77 65.29
C ASP A 206 14.22 41.02 66.76
N GLN A 207 13.27 40.24 67.28
CA GLN A 207 12.88 40.31 68.69
C GLN A 207 14.05 39.95 69.60
N LEU A 208 14.71 38.80 69.37
CA LEU A 208 15.84 38.38 70.20
C LEU A 208 17.00 39.38 70.12
N GLN A 209 17.20 40.00 68.95
CA GLN A 209 18.24 40.99 68.78
C GLN A 209 17.95 42.26 69.60
N ARG A 210 16.68 42.70 69.66
CA ARG A 210 16.25 43.77 70.58
C ARG A 210 16.51 43.40 72.04
N ASP A 211 16.06 42.21 72.46
CA ASP A 211 16.23 41.74 73.84
C ASP A 211 17.73 41.67 74.23
N VAL A 212 18.59 41.18 73.34
CA VAL A 212 20.04 41.15 73.55
C VAL A 212 20.63 42.56 73.67
N THR A 213 20.20 43.50 72.83
CA THR A 213 20.69 44.89 72.93
C THR A 213 20.26 45.57 74.22
N GLU A 214 19.03 45.32 74.67
CA GLU A 214 18.51 45.85 75.92
C GLU A 214 19.23 45.26 77.13
N LEU A 215 19.42 43.93 77.17
CA LEU A 215 20.20 43.27 78.21
C LEU A 215 21.64 43.80 78.28
N LYS A 216 22.31 44.00 77.14
CA LYS A 216 23.65 44.60 77.09
C LYS A 216 23.68 46.03 77.64
N ARG A 217 22.66 46.85 77.33
CA ARG A 217 22.50 48.19 77.88
C ARG A 217 22.33 48.14 79.40
N ASN A 218 21.42 47.29 79.91
CA ASN A 218 21.16 47.14 81.35
C ASN A 218 22.41 46.68 82.11
N ILE A 219 23.17 45.71 81.56
CA ILE A 219 24.45 45.28 82.15
C ILE A 219 25.44 46.45 82.20
N SER A 220 25.56 47.23 81.12
CA SER A 220 26.49 48.37 81.08
C SER A 220 26.12 49.47 82.10
N GLU A 221 24.82 49.70 82.33
CA GLU A 221 24.32 50.62 83.38
C GLU A 221 24.63 50.10 84.78
N LEU A 222 24.47 48.79 85.02
CA LEU A 222 24.84 48.14 86.27
C LEU A 222 26.35 48.23 86.53
N ASP A 223 27.17 47.99 85.51
CA ASP A 223 28.63 48.10 85.60
C ASP A 223 29.04 49.55 85.93
N ALA A 224 28.44 50.55 85.27
CA ALA A 224 28.69 51.96 85.56
C ALA A 224 28.28 52.36 86.98
N LEU A 225 27.12 51.85 87.44
CA LEU A 225 26.63 52.08 88.79
C LEU A 225 27.56 51.48 89.86
N SER A 226 28.15 50.30 89.60
CA SER A 226 29.10 49.66 90.52
C SER A 226 30.37 50.49 90.78
N LEU A 227 30.72 51.39 89.85
CA LEU A 227 31.90 52.25 89.93
C LEU A 227 31.63 53.59 90.63
N THR A 228 30.39 53.85 91.07
CA THR A 228 30.03 55.12 91.72
C THR A 228 30.50 55.15 93.19
N PRO A 229 31.39 56.08 93.60
CA PRO A 229 31.96 56.07 94.95
C PRO A 229 31.05 56.71 96.02
N ASP A 230 30.07 57.53 95.62
CA ASP A 230 29.13 58.16 96.56
C ASP A 230 27.93 57.25 96.87
N ASN A 231 27.78 56.89 98.14
CA ASN A 231 26.76 55.93 98.59
C ASN A 231 25.33 56.44 98.39
N ILE A 232 25.09 57.76 98.46
CA ILE A 232 23.75 58.35 98.31
C ILE A 232 23.36 58.33 96.83
N GLN A 233 24.26 58.76 95.95
CA GLN A 233 24.05 58.76 94.50
C GLN A 233 23.88 57.33 93.96
N PHE A 234 24.63 56.35 94.50
CA PHE A 234 24.45 54.94 94.17
C PHE A 234 23.01 54.46 94.43
N LEU A 235 22.47 54.73 95.63
CA LEU A 235 21.13 54.29 96.00
C LEU A 235 20.03 54.98 95.17
N GLN A 236 20.21 56.25 94.82
CA GLN A 236 19.29 56.99 93.96
C GLN A 236 19.27 56.46 92.52
N LEU A 237 20.44 56.17 91.94
CA LEU A 237 20.56 55.61 90.60
C LEU A 237 20.07 54.15 90.57
N TYR A 238 20.38 53.35 91.59
CA TYR A 238 19.88 51.97 91.71
C TYR A 238 18.34 51.91 91.74
N ALA A 239 17.70 52.80 92.50
CA ALA A 239 16.24 52.88 92.57
C ALA A 239 15.58 53.28 91.24
N SER A 240 16.35 53.82 90.30
CA SER A 240 15.88 54.23 88.97
C SER A 240 16.06 53.15 87.90
N LEU A 241 16.74 52.05 88.19
CA LEU A 241 16.93 50.94 87.25
C LEU A 241 15.64 50.10 87.15
N SER A 242 15.23 49.81 85.91
CA SER A 242 14.07 48.95 85.65
C SER A 242 14.39 47.50 86.05
N THR A 243 13.50 46.87 86.82
CA THR A 243 13.68 45.49 87.34
C THR A 243 12.96 44.41 86.52
N ASP A 244 12.31 44.77 85.41
CA ASP A 244 11.54 43.81 84.63
C ASP A 244 12.39 43.27 83.47
N SER A 245 13.04 42.14 83.69
CA SER A 245 13.60 41.35 82.60
C SER A 245 12.97 39.96 82.65
N GLN A 246 11.73 39.88 82.19
CA GLN A 246 11.06 38.60 81.99
C GLN A 246 11.84 37.82 80.93
N ARG A 247 12.26 36.61 81.28
CA ARG A 247 12.81 35.64 80.34
C ARG A 247 11.75 35.30 79.28
N THR A 248 11.92 35.79 78.07
CA THR A 248 11.22 35.29 76.89
C THR A 248 11.93 34.03 76.40
N GLU A 249 11.48 32.85 76.86
CA GLU A 249 11.90 31.59 76.25
C GLU A 249 11.31 31.48 74.84
N ILE A 250 12.18 31.52 73.83
CA ILE A 250 11.76 31.39 72.42
C ILE A 250 11.30 29.96 72.18
N GLN A 251 10.00 29.78 71.96
CA GLN A 251 9.47 28.53 71.43
C GLN A 251 9.82 28.44 69.94
N THR A 252 10.91 27.75 69.62
CA THR A 252 11.18 27.34 68.24
C THR A 252 10.06 26.40 67.80
N GLY A 253 9.27 26.84 66.82
CA GLY A 253 8.19 26.02 66.25
C GLY A 253 8.72 24.75 65.56
N PRO A 254 7.81 23.83 65.18
CA PRO A 254 8.18 22.64 64.43
C PRO A 254 8.95 23.02 63.17
N ARG A 255 10.07 22.34 62.89
CA ARG A 255 10.76 22.47 61.60
C ARG A 255 9.82 21.93 60.51
N CYS A 256 9.31 22.81 59.65
CA CYS A 256 8.59 22.39 58.45
C CYS A 256 9.55 21.69 57.49
N GLY A 257 9.44 20.37 57.38
CA GLY A 257 10.05 19.62 56.29
C GLY A 257 9.09 19.63 55.10
N PHE A 258 9.54 20.11 53.94
CA PHE A 258 8.79 19.98 52.67
C PHE A 258 8.77 18.54 52.14
N GLU A 259 9.21 17.58 52.94
CA GLU A 259 9.40 16.16 52.63
C GLU A 259 8.06 15.46 52.34
N ASP A 260 6.98 15.90 53.00
CA ASP A 260 5.61 15.43 52.74
C ASP A 260 5.15 15.77 51.30
N VAL A 261 5.58 16.92 50.77
CA VAL A 261 5.26 17.33 49.39
C VAL A 261 5.97 16.43 48.38
N ALA A 262 7.25 16.13 48.61
CA ALA A 262 8.02 15.21 47.77
C ALA A 262 7.44 13.77 47.79
N THR A 263 6.97 13.34 48.96
CA THR A 263 6.29 12.04 49.13
C THR A 263 4.96 12.00 48.37
N ALA A 264 4.15 13.06 48.48
CA ALA A 264 2.88 13.16 47.77
C ALA A 264 3.04 13.17 46.24
N VAL A 265 4.03 13.91 45.72
CA VAL A 265 4.35 13.93 44.28
C VAL A 265 4.84 12.56 43.80
N SER A 266 5.63 11.85 44.62
CA SER A 266 6.07 10.49 44.30
C SER A 266 4.92 9.49 44.24
N ALA A 267 3.96 9.57 45.17
CA ALA A 267 2.75 8.76 45.13
C ALA A 267 1.87 9.04 43.90
N LEU A 268 1.79 10.31 43.45
CA LEU A 268 1.09 10.66 42.22
C LEU A 268 1.77 10.05 40.98
N ARG A 269 3.10 10.10 40.91
CA ARG A 269 3.89 9.47 39.83
C ARG A 269 3.61 7.98 39.74
N GLU A 270 3.63 7.27 40.87
CA GLU A 270 3.36 5.82 40.90
C GLU A 270 1.96 5.48 40.41
N LYS A 271 0.94 6.26 40.81
CA LYS A 271 -0.44 6.08 40.31
C LYS A 271 -0.55 6.29 38.81
N LEU A 272 0.10 7.33 38.28
CA LEU A 272 0.14 7.58 36.84
C LEU A 272 0.83 6.44 36.10
N GLN A 273 1.95 5.94 36.63
CA GLN A 273 2.69 4.84 36.01
C GLN A 273 1.90 3.54 35.97
N LEU A 274 1.18 3.19 37.04
CA LEU A 274 0.26 2.03 37.04
C LEU A 274 -0.88 2.17 36.04
N THR A 275 -1.35 3.39 35.79
CA THR A 275 -2.44 3.64 34.83
C THR A 275 -1.96 3.56 33.38
N LEU A 276 -0.68 3.87 33.13
CA LEU A 276 -0.07 3.91 31.80
C LEU A 276 0.59 2.57 31.40
N ASP A 277 0.62 1.57 32.28
CA ASP A 277 1.26 0.28 32.02
C ASP A 277 0.50 -0.49 30.91
N PRO A 278 1.19 -1.05 29.91
CA PRO A 278 0.59 -1.51 28.65
C PRO A 278 -0.20 -2.82 28.75
N SER A 279 -0.58 -3.28 29.95
CA SER A 279 -1.35 -4.52 30.15
C SER A 279 -2.80 -4.47 29.62
N LEU A 280 -3.16 -3.48 28.82
CA LEU A 280 -4.43 -3.38 28.09
C LEU A 280 -4.16 -3.48 26.58
N ASP A 281 -3.75 -4.66 26.13
CA ASP A 281 -3.55 -5.06 24.72
C ASP A 281 -4.82 -4.98 23.84
N HIS A 282 -5.90 -4.34 24.29
CA HIS A 282 -7.23 -4.40 23.65
C HIS A 282 -7.54 -3.26 22.67
N VAL A 283 -6.64 -2.32 22.42
CA VAL A 283 -6.95 -1.19 21.51
C VAL A 283 -6.77 -1.55 20.03
N LEU A 284 -6.04 -2.62 19.71
CA LEU A 284 -5.88 -3.13 18.35
C LEU A 284 -6.66 -4.43 18.13
N LEU A 285 -7.97 -4.39 18.33
CA LEU A 285 -8.83 -5.44 17.78
C LEU A 285 -8.98 -5.19 16.27
N SER A 286 -8.03 -5.71 15.49
CA SER A 286 -8.38 -6.13 14.14
C SER A 286 -9.51 -7.15 14.28
N ALA A 287 -10.73 -6.82 13.85
CA ALA A 287 -11.75 -7.83 13.64
C ALA A 287 -11.15 -8.93 12.74
N PRO A 288 -11.21 -10.22 13.10
CA PRO A 288 -10.73 -11.27 12.22
C PRO A 288 -11.52 -11.17 10.91
N GLU A 289 -10.82 -11.23 9.77
CA GLU A 289 -11.48 -11.33 8.47
C GLU A 289 -12.45 -12.51 8.49
N PRO A 290 -13.74 -12.30 8.18
CA PRO A 290 -14.73 -13.38 8.20
C PRO A 290 -14.35 -14.39 7.11
N THR A 291 -13.99 -15.61 7.54
CA THR A 291 -13.54 -16.68 6.64
C THR A 291 -14.67 -17.61 6.24
N THR A 292 -15.86 -17.44 6.83
CA THR A 292 -17.03 -18.28 6.56
C THR A 292 -18.26 -17.46 6.13
N ARG A 293 -19.10 -18.06 5.28
CA ARG A 293 -20.31 -17.45 4.71
C ARG A 293 -21.33 -16.99 5.77
N GLU A 294 -21.26 -17.56 6.97
CA GLU A 294 -22.16 -17.27 8.09
C GLU A 294 -21.72 -16.05 8.91
N GLU A 295 -20.41 -15.70 8.90
CA GLU A 295 -19.85 -14.51 9.56
C GLU A 295 -20.10 -13.20 8.76
N PHE A 296 -20.55 -13.28 7.51
CA PHE A 296 -20.93 -12.12 6.69
C PHE A 296 -22.32 -11.55 7.04
N LEU A 297 -23.18 -12.33 7.70
CA LEU A 297 -24.57 -11.95 7.95
C LEU A 297 -24.72 -10.79 8.97
N PRO A 298 -23.95 -10.71 10.07
CA PRO A 298 -24.06 -9.59 11.02
C PRO A 298 -23.58 -8.25 10.43
N CYS A 299 -22.60 -8.27 9.53
CA CYS A 299 -22.03 -7.05 8.92
C CYS A 299 -23.00 -6.34 7.96
N SER A 300 -24.07 -7.02 7.54
CA SER A 300 -25.14 -6.44 6.72
C SER A 300 -26.24 -5.74 7.52
N GLN A 301 -26.36 -6.01 8.83
CA GLN A 301 -27.38 -5.39 9.68
C GLN A 301 -26.96 -4.00 10.19
N GLU A 302 -25.67 -3.73 10.41
CA GLU A 302 -25.20 -2.40 10.84
C GLU A 302 -25.25 -1.34 9.71
N LEU A 303 -25.29 -1.75 8.44
CA LEU A 303 -25.38 -0.83 7.30
C LEU A 303 -26.82 -0.33 7.02
N MET A 304 -27.85 -0.88 7.69
CA MET A 304 -29.23 -0.38 7.56
C MET A 304 -29.70 0.48 8.74
N GLU A 305 -28.96 0.54 9.86
CA GLU A 305 -29.35 1.35 11.03
C GLU A 305 -28.84 2.80 10.97
N THR A 306 -28.01 3.17 9.99
CA THR A 306 -27.53 4.55 9.80
C THR A 306 -28.33 5.38 8.77
N GLU A 307 -29.40 4.83 8.18
CA GLU A 307 -30.29 5.58 7.28
C GLU A 307 -31.62 6.04 7.93
N GLU A 308 -31.86 5.73 9.20
CA GLU A 308 -33.00 6.28 9.97
C GLU A 308 -32.54 6.93 11.29
N GLN A 309 -31.86 8.08 11.20
CA GLN A 309 -31.87 9.14 12.23
C GLN A 309 -31.41 10.50 11.72
#